data_AF-A0AAE6QHZ8-F1
#
_entry.id   AF-A0AAE6QHZ8-F1
#
_cell.length_a   1.000
_cell.length_b   1.000
_cell.length_c   1.000
_cell.angle_alpha   90.00
_cell.angle_beta   90.00
_cell.angle_gamma   90.00
#
_symmetry.space_group_name_H-M   'P 1'
#
loop_
_entity.id
_entity.type
_entity.pdbx_description
1 polymer ?
#
loop_
_entity_poly.entity_id
_entity_poly.type
_entity_poly.pdbx_seq_one_letter_code
_entity_poly.pdbx_strand_id
1 'polypeptide(L)' 'MTCRELIETLLSRQIVSSQLSAYSTAIYYQLWREGCVFDSSDRSVQTHRARLRKLGFDIVKPYVAE' A
#
# COMPACT_ATOMS: atom_id res chain seq x y z
N MET A 1 -2.39 -8.41 8.01
CA MET A 1 -1.20 -8.53 7.13
C MET A 1 -0.13 -7.56 7.59
N THR A 2 1.07 -8.08 7.85
CA THR A 2 2.28 -7.33 8.26
C THR A 2 3.00 -6.71 7.05
N CYS A 3 3.92 -5.76 7.29
CA CYS A 3 4.70 -5.16 6.21
C CYS A 3 5.56 -6.18 5.44
N ARG A 4 6.12 -7.17 6.14
CA ARG A 4 6.92 -8.23 5.52
C ARG A 4 6.08 -9.06 4.55
N GLU A 5 4.93 -9.53 5.01
CA GLU A 5 3.98 -10.31 4.18
C GLU A 5 3.50 -9.48 2.98
N LEU A 6 3.26 -8.18 3.16
CA LEU A 6 2.88 -7.28 2.06
C LEU A 6 3.97 -7.20 0.99
N ILE A 7 5.22 -6.99 1.39
CA ILE A 7 6.36 -6.90 0.48
C ILE A 7 6.50 -8.19 -0.33
N GLU A 8 6.47 -9.34 0.34
CA GLU A 8 6.55 -10.66 -0.28
C GLU A 8 5.36 -10.89 -1.24
N THR A 9 4.15 -10.47 -0.85
CA THR A 9 2.95 -10.56 -1.70
C THR A 9 3.04 -9.66 -2.93
N LEU A 10 3.53 -8.42 -2.80
CA LEU A 10 3.67 -7.48 -3.90
C LEU A 10 4.65 -7.99 -4.97
N LEU A 11 5.74 -8.63 -4.54
CA LEU A 11 6.76 -9.19 -5.42
C LEU A 11 6.31 -10.52 -6.05
N SER A 12 5.81 -11.45 -5.23
CA SER A 12 5.35 -12.77 -5.72
C SER A 12 4.20 -12.67 -6.72
N ARG A 13 3.28 -11.72 -6.53
CA ARG A 13 2.18 -11.45 -7.47
C ARG A 13 2.56 -10.52 -8.63
N GLN A 14 3.84 -10.16 -8.76
CA GLN A 14 4.35 -9.24 -9.79
C GLN A 14 3.57 -7.90 -9.87
N ILE A 15 3.09 -7.41 -8.72
CA ILE A 15 2.42 -6.11 -8.63
C ILE A 15 3.43 -4.98 -8.75
N VAL A 16 4.66 -5.21 -8.27
CA VAL A 16 5.83 -4.34 -8.42
C VAL A 16 7.02 -5.14 -8.90
N SER A 17 7.96 -4.49 -9.58
CA SER A 17 9.13 -5.12 -10.19
C SER A 17 10.41 -5.02 -9.35
N SER A 18 10.40 -4.24 -8.27
CA SER A 18 11.59 -4.02 -7.44
C SER A 18 11.29 -4.04 -5.95
N GLN A 19 12.28 -4.52 -5.19
CA GLN A 19 12.25 -4.57 -3.73
C GLN A 19 11.97 -3.18 -3.13
N LEU A 20 12.63 -2.14 -3.66
CA LEU A 20 12.44 -0.76 -3.21
C LEU A 20 10.98 -0.30 -3.39
N SER A 21 10.37 -0.57 -4.54
CA SER A 21 8.97 -0.23 -4.79
C SER A 21 8.01 -0.97 -3.86
N ALA A 22 8.32 -2.23 -3.52
CA ALA A 22 7.57 -3.02 -2.56
C ALA A 22 7.65 -2.41 -1.15
N TYR A 23 8.86 -2.09 -0.68
CA TYR A 23 9.08 -1.43 0.61
C TYR A 23 8.35 -0.09 0.70
N SER A 24 8.51 0.80 -0.28
CA SER A 24 7.81 2.09 -0.26
C SER A 24 6.29 1.90 -0.21
N THR A 25 5.74 0.96 -0.98
CA THR A 25 4.29 0.68 -0.94
C THR A 25 3.85 0.13 0.42
N ALA A 26 4.68 -0.67 1.09
CA ALA A 26 4.40 -1.18 2.42
C ALA A 26 4.43 -0.09 3.50
N ILE A 27 5.28 0.93 3.37
CA ILE A 27 5.27 2.09 4.27
C ILE A 27 3.94 2.85 4.16
N TYR A 28 3.45 3.13 2.96
CA TYR A 28 2.14 3.79 2.78
C TYR A 28 1.00 2.97 3.39
N TYR A 29 1.03 1.65 3.25
CA TYR A 29 0.06 0.76 3.89
C TYR A 29 0.15 0.81 5.42
N GLN A 30 1.35 0.85 5.99
CA GLN A 30 1.53 0.93 7.44
C GLN A 30 1.06 2.27 8.00
N LEU A 31 1.44 3.38 7.37
CA LEU A 31 0.97 4.73 7.73
C LEU A 31 -0.55 4.82 7.67
N TRP A 32 -1.17 4.24 6.63
CA TRP A 32 -2.63 4.16 6.52
C TRP A 32 -3.26 3.42 7.71
N ARG A 33 -2.67 2.28 8.11
CA ARG A 33 -3.13 1.50 9.29
C ARG A 33 -2.96 2.25 10.61
N GLU A 34 -1.97 3.13 10.69
CA GLU A 34 -1.75 4.03 11.83
C GLU A 34 -2.71 5.24 11.84
N GLY A 35 -3.59 5.36 10.83
CA GLY A 35 -4.59 6.41 10.73
C GLY A 35 -4.17 7.62 9.90
N CYS A 36 -3.05 7.54 9.18
CA CYS A 36 -2.63 8.59 8.26
C CYS A 36 -3.66 8.75 7.12
N VAL A 37 -4.11 9.99 6.91
CA VAL A 37 -5.01 10.35 5.81
C VAL A 37 -4.18 10.83 4.64
N PHE A 38 -4.36 10.19 3.49
CA PHE A 38 -3.66 10.54 2.27
C PHE A 38 -4.50 11.43 1.37
N ASP A 39 -3.86 12.45 0.78
CA ASP A 39 -4.49 13.22 -0.29
C ASP A 39 -4.55 12.40 -1.58
N SER A 40 -5.76 12.15 -2.06
CA SER A 40 -6.00 11.44 -3.32
C SER A 40 -5.48 12.18 -4.55
N SER A 41 -5.21 13.48 -4.46
CA SER A 41 -4.63 14.29 -5.53
C SER A 41 -3.13 14.04 -5.74
N ASP A 42 -2.43 13.51 -4.73
CA ASP A 42 -1.00 13.21 -4.80
C ASP A 42 -0.73 11.99 -5.71
N ARG A 43 0.14 12.18 -6.72
CA ARG A 43 0.51 11.12 -7.67
C ARG A 43 1.20 9.93 -7.00
N SER A 44 1.96 10.16 -5.93
CA SER A 44 2.61 9.10 -5.15
C SER A 44 1.56 8.25 -4.46
N VAL A 45 0.59 8.90 -3.81
CA VAL A 45 -0.57 8.23 -3.20
C VAL A 45 -1.34 7.43 -4.25
N GLN A 46 -1.64 8.01 -5.40
CA GLN A 46 -2.32 7.30 -6.50
C GLN A 46 -1.57 6.05 -6.95
N THR A 47 -0.24 6.13 -7.06
CA THR A 47 0.62 5.01 -7.45
C THR A 47 0.57 3.88 -6.43
N HIS A 48 0.75 4.19 -5.14
CA HIS A 48 0.72 3.18 -4.08
C HIS A 48 -0.69 2.61 -3.88
N ARG A 49 -1.72 3.46 -3.94
CA ARG A 49 -3.12 3.05 -3.92
C ARG A 49 -3.44 2.07 -5.03
N ALA A 50 -3.02 2.32 -6.28
CA ALA A 50 -3.29 1.42 -7.40
C ALA A 50 -2.68 0.02 -7.17
N ARG A 51 -1.49 -0.05 -6.56
CA ARG A 51 -0.84 -1.32 -6.18
C ARG A 51 -1.60 -2.03 -5.07
N LEU A 52 -1.98 -1.30 -4.02
CA LEU A 52 -2.69 -1.83 -2.86
C LEU A 52 -4.13 -2.28 -3.17
N ARG A 53 -4.81 -1.61 -4.12
CA ARG A 53 -6.15 -2.01 -4.58
C ARG A 53 -6.17 -3.37 -5.26
N LYS A 54 -5.05 -3.81 -5.87
CA LYS A 54 -4.91 -5.18 -6.39
C LYS A 54 -4.95 -6.25 -5.29
N LEU A 55 -4.75 -5.85 -4.03
CA LEU A 55 -4.82 -6.71 -2.85
C LEU A 55 -6.09 -6.45 -2.00
N GLY A 56 -6.98 -5.56 -2.46
CA GLY A 56 -8.21 -5.21 -1.74
C GLY A 56 -8.09 -4.02 -0.77
N PHE A 57 -6.94 -3.36 -0.68
CA PHE A 57 -6.74 -2.22 0.23
C PHE A 57 -6.90 -0.88 -0.50
N ASP A 58 -7.63 0.07 0.10
CA ASP A 58 -7.81 1.42 -0.44
C ASP A 58 -7.39 2.48 0.58
N ILE A 59 -6.14 2.93 0.48
CA ILE A 59 -5.51 3.87 1.42
C ILE A 59 -6.08 5.30 1.41
N VAL A 60 -6.99 5.61 0.48
CA VAL A 60 -7.72 6.90 0.46
C VAL A 60 -8.99 6.83 1.30
N LYS A 61 -9.48 5.63 1.61
CA LYS A 61 -10.58 5.45 2.56
C LYS A 61 -10.02 5.43 3.98
N PRO A 62 -10.75 5.90 5.00
CA PRO A 62 -10.33 5.72 6.39
C PRO A 62 -10.06 4.24 6.69
N TYR A 63 -9.00 3.96 7.46
CA TYR A 63 -8.74 2.60 7.90
C TYR A 63 -9.85 2.17 8.87
N VAL A 64 -10.60 1.15 8.48
CA VAL A 64 -11.56 0.48 9.36
C VAL A 64 -10.89 -0.82 9.78
N ALA A 65 -10.49 -0.91 11.06
CA ALA A 65 -10.08 -2.18 11.63
C ALA A 65 -11.35 -3.03 11.77
N GLU A 66 -11.49 -4.05 10.91
CA GLU A 66 -12.43 -5.15 11.15
C GLU A 66 -11.98 -6.01 12.32
#